data_AF-A0A7C0ZMX0-F1
#
_entry.id   AF-A0A7C0ZMX0-F1
#
_cell.length_a   1.000
_cell.length_b   1.000
_cell.length_c   1.000
_cell.angle_alpha   90.00
_cell.angle_beta   90.00
_cell.angle_gamma   90.00
#
_symmetry.space_group_name_H-M   'P 1'
#
loop_
_entity.id
_entity.type
_entity.pdbx_description
1 polymer ?
#
loop_
_entity_poly.entity_id
_entity_poly.type
_entity_poly.pdbx_seq_one_letter_code
_entity_poly.pdbx_strand_id
1 'polypeptide(L)'
;MSTLVIINHIKEGIEQAKKLKLPYKIREIIEQHHGGSLVKYFYEKAKEEYDPEMHRIEEESYRYPSPPPQSKEAALIMLADSVEAASRSLRKPTRSNLKNVIEDIINYYLQDGQLDDSGFSIKELKIIADSFLETLHTIYHHRVDYPGFNFERKPTSQSPPKGKKNKDKLKSQVTKNKKT
;
A
#
# COMPACT_ATOMS: atom_id res chain seq x y z
N MET A 1 -14.23 9.70 3.16
CA MET A 1 -13.90 9.18 4.52
C MET A 1 -13.64 10.39 5.39
N SER A 2 -14.24 10.49 6.59
CA SER A 2 -14.07 11.64 7.48
C SER A 2 -12.99 11.37 8.53
N THR A 3 -12.36 12.42 9.07
CA THR A 3 -11.36 12.34 10.15
C THR A 3 -11.89 11.55 11.36
N LEU A 4 -13.17 11.75 11.70
CA LEU A 4 -13.84 11.03 12.79
C LEU A 4 -13.91 9.52 12.57
N VAL A 5 -14.16 9.07 11.34
CA VAL A 5 -14.20 7.63 11.01
C VAL A 5 -12.81 7.02 11.14
N ILE A 6 -11.77 7.76 10.74
CA ILE A 6 -10.39 7.29 10.85
C ILE A 6 -9.96 7.29 12.30
N ILE A 7 -10.24 8.30 13.10
CA ILE A 7 -9.84 8.27 14.52
C ILE A 7 -10.58 7.16 15.30
N ASN A 8 -11.85 6.91 14.98
CA ASN A 8 -12.66 5.92 15.69
C ASN A 8 -12.27 4.46 15.44
N HIS A 9 -11.49 4.12 14.39
CA HIS A 9 -11.17 2.72 14.09
C HIS A 9 -10.41 2.05 15.24
N ILE A 10 -9.59 2.82 15.99
CA ILE A 10 -8.86 2.33 17.16
C ILE A 10 -9.85 1.87 18.23
N LYS A 11 -10.82 2.75 18.57
CA LYS A 11 -11.86 2.46 19.56
C LYS A 11 -12.69 1.26 19.15
N GLU A 12 -13.12 1.19 17.88
CA GLU A 12 -13.86 0.04 17.35
C GLU A 12 -13.06 -1.26 17.41
N GLY A 13 -11.77 -1.20 17.07
CA GLY A 13 -10.84 -2.32 17.16
C GLY A 13 -10.69 -2.85 18.59
N ILE A 14 -10.53 -1.96 19.57
CA ILE A 14 -10.45 -2.33 20.99
C ILE A 14 -11.74 -2.98 21.46
N GLU A 15 -12.91 -2.41 21.10
CA GLU A 15 -14.21 -2.95 21.50
C GLU A 15 -14.46 -4.34 20.89
N GLN A 16 -14.07 -4.56 19.63
CA GLN A 16 -14.13 -5.88 19.00
C GLN A 16 -13.17 -6.87 19.67
N ALA A 17 -11.93 -6.46 19.93
CA ALA A 17 -10.93 -7.29 20.58
C ALA A 17 -11.36 -7.73 21.99
N LYS A 18 -12.04 -6.84 22.75
CA LYS A 18 -12.67 -7.17 24.04
C LYS A 18 -13.77 -8.22 23.89
N LYS A 19 -14.67 -8.06 22.91
CA LYS A 19 -15.76 -9.02 22.64
C LYS A 19 -15.22 -10.40 22.29
N LEU A 20 -14.15 -10.45 21.50
CA LEU A 20 -13.46 -11.68 21.12
C LEU A 20 -12.52 -12.23 22.20
N LYS A 21 -12.41 -11.55 23.35
CA LYS A 21 -11.53 -11.92 24.47
C LYS A 21 -10.07 -12.10 24.05
N LEU A 22 -9.60 -11.24 23.14
CA LEU A 22 -8.21 -11.24 22.73
C LEU A 22 -7.29 -10.92 23.92
N PRO A 23 -6.08 -11.51 23.97
CA PRO A 23 -5.10 -11.21 25.01
C PRO A 23 -4.84 -9.72 25.14
N TYR A 24 -4.55 -9.27 26.37
CA TYR A 24 -4.32 -7.87 26.67
C TYR A 24 -3.23 -7.25 25.79
N LYS A 25 -2.12 -7.98 25.56
CA LYS A 25 -1.01 -7.54 24.70
C LYS A 25 -1.43 -7.19 23.27
N ILE A 26 -2.40 -7.92 22.70
CA ILE A 26 -2.93 -7.62 21.36
C ILE A 26 -3.79 -6.36 21.40
N ARG A 27 -4.57 -6.18 22.46
CA ARG A 27 -5.39 -4.98 22.65
C ARG A 27 -4.53 -3.73 22.84
N GLU A 28 -3.40 -3.83 23.55
CA GLU A 28 -2.42 -2.75 23.69
C GLU A 28 -1.87 -2.32 22.32
N ILE A 29 -1.51 -3.28 21.46
CA ILE A 29 -1.04 -2.98 20.11
C ILE A 29 -2.13 -2.28 19.29
N ILE A 30 -3.37 -2.78 19.34
CA ILE A 30 -4.50 -2.15 18.62
C ILE A 30 -4.69 -0.70 19.08
N GLU A 31 -4.54 -0.42 20.37
CA GLU A 31 -4.63 0.93 20.91
C GLU A 31 -3.47 1.83 20.47
N GLN A 32 -2.24 1.29 20.43
CA GLN A 32 -1.01 2.07 20.31
C GLN A 32 -0.45 2.19 18.90
N HIS A 33 -0.94 1.43 17.92
CA HIS A 33 -0.27 1.32 16.61
C HIS A 33 -0.20 2.63 15.81
N HIS A 34 -1.03 3.64 16.11
CA HIS A 34 -0.88 4.99 15.57
C HIS A 34 -0.33 6.01 16.58
N GLY A 35 -0.21 5.64 17.85
CA GLY A 35 0.21 6.53 18.93
C GLY A 35 -0.60 7.81 18.97
N GLY A 36 0.07 8.91 19.29
CA GLY A 36 -0.48 10.28 19.21
C GLY A 36 -0.19 10.96 17.87
N SER A 37 0.09 10.20 16.81
CA SER A 37 0.59 10.78 15.56
C SER A 37 -0.47 11.60 14.82
N LEU A 38 -0.02 12.53 14.00
CA LEU A 38 -0.88 13.39 13.19
C LEU A 38 -1.53 12.61 12.04
N VAL A 39 -2.85 12.76 11.87
CA VAL A 39 -3.58 12.28 10.68
C VAL A 39 -3.28 13.22 9.49
N LYS A 40 -2.04 13.15 9.01
CA LYS A 40 -1.38 14.14 8.14
C LYS A 40 -2.20 14.53 6.91
N TYR A 41 -2.81 13.57 6.21
CA TYR A 41 -3.62 13.85 5.03
C TYR A 41 -4.79 14.80 5.31
N PHE A 42 -5.53 14.58 6.40
CA PHE A 42 -6.68 15.41 6.75
C PHE A 42 -6.24 16.77 7.30
N TYR A 43 -5.12 16.82 8.01
CA TYR A 43 -4.54 18.06 8.50
C TYR A 43 -4.10 18.98 7.35
N GLU A 44 -3.34 18.47 6.37
CA GLU A 44 -2.91 19.27 5.22
C GLU A 44 -4.10 19.68 4.35
N LYS A 45 -5.05 18.78 4.12
CA LYS A 45 -6.27 19.12 3.39
C LYS A 45 -7.07 20.23 4.07
N ALA A 46 -7.17 20.20 5.40
CA ALA A 46 -7.83 21.27 6.13
C ALA A 46 -7.06 22.59 5.97
N LYS A 47 -5.73 22.58 6.04
CA LYS A 47 -4.91 23.80 5.82
C LYS A 47 -5.07 24.41 4.42
N GLU A 48 -5.36 23.60 3.41
CA GLU A 48 -5.66 24.07 2.06
C GLU A 48 -7.06 24.71 1.93
N GLU A 49 -8.03 24.26 2.75
CA GLU A 49 -9.42 24.73 2.70
C GLU A 49 -9.67 26.01 3.53
N TYR A 50 -8.83 26.30 4.53
CA TYR A 50 -8.98 27.48 5.40
C TYR A 50 -7.91 28.54 5.12
N ASP A 51 -8.35 29.80 5.08
CA ASP A 51 -7.45 30.95 4.98
C ASP A 51 -6.55 31.03 6.23
N PRO A 52 -5.21 30.94 6.09
CA PRO A 52 -4.27 31.01 7.20
C PRO A 52 -4.38 32.29 8.04
N GLU A 53 -4.92 33.39 7.49
CA GLU A 53 -5.09 34.65 8.21
C GLU A 53 -6.38 34.72 9.04
N MET A 54 -7.38 33.89 8.75
CA MET A 54 -8.65 33.88 9.48
C MET A 54 -8.82 32.71 10.46
N HIS A 55 -8.19 31.56 10.21
CA HIS A 55 -8.39 30.36 11.02
C HIS A 55 -7.07 29.62 11.28
N ARG A 56 -6.65 29.59 12.54
CA ARG A 56 -5.55 28.73 12.98
C ARG A 56 -6.08 27.32 13.18
N ILE A 57 -5.72 26.40 12.28
CA ILE A 57 -6.05 24.98 12.45
C ILE A 57 -5.11 24.39 13.50
N GLU A 58 -5.68 23.95 14.62
CA GLU A 58 -4.93 23.29 15.68
C GLU A 58 -4.58 21.86 15.28
N GLU A 59 -3.29 21.55 15.29
CA GLU A 59 -2.76 20.22 14.97
C GLU A 59 -3.31 19.14 15.91
N GLU A 60 -3.55 19.49 17.18
CA GLU A 60 -4.10 18.61 18.21
C GLU A 60 -5.45 18.01 17.82
N SER A 61 -6.27 18.75 17.07
CA SER A 61 -7.57 18.27 16.58
C SER A 61 -7.46 17.17 15.51
N TYR A 62 -6.25 16.92 15.00
CA TYR A 62 -5.95 15.93 13.98
C TYR A 62 -4.98 14.86 14.48
N ARG A 63 -4.68 14.82 15.79
CA ARG A 63 -3.88 13.74 16.38
C ARG A 63 -4.77 12.60 16.86
N TYR A 64 -4.23 11.38 16.81
CA TYR A 64 -4.91 10.24 17.41
C TYR A 64 -4.92 10.39 18.94
N PRO A 65 -6.07 10.15 19.61
CA PRO A 65 -6.17 10.21 21.06
C PRO A 65 -5.70 8.88 21.67
N SER A 66 -4.47 8.47 21.36
CA SER A 66 -3.91 7.18 21.79
C SER A 66 -2.50 7.37 22.32
N PRO A 67 -2.11 6.59 23.34
CA PRO A 67 -0.78 6.70 23.92
C PRO A 67 0.28 6.25 22.89
N PRO A 68 1.49 6.84 22.92
CA PRO A 68 2.59 6.35 22.10
C PRO A 68 2.92 4.89 22.47
N PRO A 69 3.49 4.11 21.54
CA PRO A 69 3.94 2.75 21.78
C PRO A 69 4.76 2.58 23.06
N GLN A 70 4.28 1.71 23.95
CA GLN A 70 4.93 1.42 25.25
C GLN A 70 5.77 0.14 25.21
N SER A 71 5.98 -0.42 24.00
CA SER A 71 6.76 -1.64 23.78
C SER A 71 7.39 -1.62 22.40
N LYS A 72 8.45 -2.42 22.23
CA LYS A 72 9.13 -2.61 20.95
C LYS A 72 8.18 -3.19 19.90
N GLU A 73 7.31 -4.11 20.29
CA GLU A 73 6.35 -4.74 19.39
C GLU A 73 5.32 -3.73 18.87
N ALA A 74 4.75 -2.90 19.74
CA ALA A 74 3.80 -1.86 19.34
C ALA A 74 4.46 -0.82 18.41
N ALA A 75 5.69 -0.40 18.71
CA ALA A 75 6.42 0.55 17.88
C ALA A 75 6.83 -0.07 16.54
N LEU A 76 7.22 -1.34 16.52
CA LEU A 76 7.53 -2.05 15.28
C LEU A 76 6.30 -2.14 14.36
N ILE A 77 5.12 -2.39 14.95
CA ILE A 77 3.85 -2.44 14.20
C ILE A 77 3.48 -1.05 13.66
N MET A 78 3.61 0.02 14.45
CA MET A 78 3.42 1.40 13.99
C MET A 78 4.31 1.72 12.78
N LEU A 79 5.59 1.40 12.87
CA LEU A 79 6.54 1.65 11.79
C LEU A 79 6.21 0.80 10.55
N ALA A 80 5.89 -0.48 10.74
CA ALA A 80 5.56 -1.39 9.65
C ALA A 80 4.29 -0.97 8.90
N ASP A 81 3.23 -0.59 9.61
CA ASP A 81 1.97 -0.10 9.02
C ASP A 81 2.22 1.13 8.13
N SER A 82 2.94 2.11 8.67
CA SER A 82 3.25 3.35 7.95
C SER A 82 4.16 3.12 6.73
N VAL A 83 5.19 2.29 6.89
CA VAL A 83 6.12 1.94 5.83
C VAL A 83 5.41 1.16 4.71
N GLU A 84 4.54 0.20 5.04
CA GLU A 84 3.76 -0.55 4.07
C GLU A 84 2.86 0.40 3.26
N ALA A 85 2.07 1.23 3.96
CA ALA A 85 1.13 2.14 3.34
C ALA A 85 1.83 3.14 2.40
N ALA A 86 2.95 3.72 2.87
CA ALA A 86 3.75 4.64 2.07
C ALA A 86 4.38 3.94 0.87
N SER A 87 4.91 2.73 1.03
CA SER A 87 5.52 1.96 -0.08
C SER A 87 4.52 1.69 -1.20
N ARG A 88 3.26 1.41 -0.86
CA ARG A 88 2.17 1.16 -1.84
C ARG A 88 1.79 2.39 -2.65
N SER A 89 2.06 3.58 -2.12
CA SER A 89 1.80 4.84 -2.81
C SER A 89 2.87 5.20 -3.86
N LEU A 90 4.02 4.52 -3.85
CA LEU A 90 5.11 4.78 -4.79
C LEU A 90 4.74 4.31 -6.20
N ARG A 91 4.79 5.22 -7.18
CA ARG A 91 4.56 4.88 -8.60
C ARG A 91 5.54 3.83 -9.13
N LYS A 92 6.80 3.90 -8.69
CA LYS A 92 7.87 2.96 -9.02
C LYS A 92 8.70 2.70 -7.77
N PRO A 93 8.42 1.60 -7.04
CA PRO A 93 9.27 1.21 -5.93
C PRO A 93 10.62 0.77 -6.49
N THR A 94 11.67 1.50 -6.14
CA THR A 94 13.07 1.11 -6.36
C THR A 94 13.72 0.98 -5.01
N ARG A 95 14.83 0.25 -4.91
CA ARG A 95 15.58 0.11 -3.65
C ARG A 95 15.93 1.47 -3.02
N SER A 96 16.37 2.44 -3.82
CA SER A 96 16.71 3.79 -3.34
C SER A 96 15.48 4.53 -2.80
N ASN A 97 14.36 4.49 -3.52
CA ASN A 97 13.18 5.24 -3.14
C ASN A 97 12.52 4.61 -1.90
N LEU A 98 12.51 3.28 -1.80
CA LEU A 98 12.04 2.55 -0.62
C LEU A 98 12.89 2.91 0.60
N LYS A 99 14.22 2.92 0.46
CA LYS A 99 15.13 3.30 1.54
C LYS A 99 14.80 4.70 2.08
N ASN A 100 14.67 5.68 1.19
CA ASN A 100 14.36 7.05 1.59
C ASN A 100 13.02 7.12 2.35
N VAL A 101 11.97 6.47 1.84
CA VAL A 101 10.66 6.45 2.50
C VAL A 101 10.74 5.82 3.90
N ILE A 102 11.47 4.72 4.05
CA ILE A 102 11.64 4.06 5.35
C ILE A 102 12.36 4.99 6.34
N GLU A 103 13.46 5.61 5.91
CA GLU A 103 14.23 6.54 6.74
C GLU A 103 13.40 7.77 7.13
N ASP A 104 12.65 8.34 6.18
CA ASP A 104 11.77 9.49 6.42
C ASP A 104 10.68 9.18 7.46
N ILE A 105 10.08 7.99 7.39
CA ILE A 105 9.04 7.56 8.34
C ILE A 105 9.62 7.34 9.73
N ILE A 106 10.75 6.65 9.84
CA ILE A 106 11.41 6.42 11.13
C ILE A 106 11.81 7.75 11.76
N ASN A 107 12.39 8.67 10.96
CA ASN A 107 12.78 9.99 11.43
C ASN A 107 11.56 10.84 11.85
N TYR A 108 10.46 10.76 11.11
CA TYR A 108 9.21 11.43 11.48
C TYR A 108 8.73 10.99 12.86
N TYR A 109 8.62 9.68 13.12
CA TYR A 109 8.17 9.17 14.41
C TYR A 109 9.16 9.45 15.55
N LEU A 110 10.46 9.46 15.25
CA LEU A 110 11.49 9.83 16.21
C LEU A 110 11.42 11.32 16.59
N GLN A 111 11.20 12.21 15.61
CA GLN A 111 11.06 13.65 15.86
C GLN A 111 9.74 14.01 16.54
N ASP A 112 8.68 13.24 16.29
CA ASP A 112 7.36 13.39 16.93
C ASP A 112 7.32 12.81 18.36
N GLY A 113 8.41 12.22 18.86
CA GLY A 113 8.50 11.63 20.20
C GLY A 113 7.70 10.32 20.37
N GLN A 114 7.17 9.74 19.29
CA GLN A 114 6.32 8.53 19.36
C GLN A 114 7.10 7.26 19.76
N LEU A 115 8.43 7.30 19.67
CA LEU A 115 9.29 6.15 19.96
C LEU A 115 9.95 6.22 21.35
N ASP A 116 9.74 7.31 22.09
CA ASP A 116 10.46 7.61 23.34
C ASP A 116 10.26 6.53 24.41
N ASP A 117 9.04 6.03 24.53
CA ASP A 117 8.66 5.01 25.53
C ASP A 117 8.71 3.56 24.99
N SER A 118 9.09 3.38 23.72
CA SER A 118 9.08 2.06 23.08
C SER A 118 10.23 1.15 23.53
N GLY A 119 11.30 1.73 24.07
CA GLY A 119 12.52 1.04 24.46
C GLY A 119 13.46 0.70 23.29
N PHE A 120 13.22 1.21 22.08
CA PHE A 120 14.14 1.04 20.95
C PHE A 120 15.40 1.88 21.09
N SER A 121 16.55 1.28 20.79
CA SER A 121 17.78 2.01 20.52
C SER A 121 17.87 2.44 19.06
N ILE A 122 18.64 3.50 18.78
CA ILE A 122 18.94 3.93 17.39
C ILE A 122 19.55 2.79 16.56
N LYS A 123 20.34 1.91 17.18
CA LYS A 123 20.90 0.73 16.52
C LYS A 123 19.80 -0.23 16.04
N GLU A 124 18.79 -0.48 16.88
CA GLU A 124 17.66 -1.33 16.51
C GLU A 124 16.80 -0.70 15.42
N LEU A 125 16.60 0.62 15.45
CA LEU A 125 15.89 1.33 14.37
C LEU A 125 16.58 1.16 13.02
N LYS A 126 17.92 1.16 12.97
CA LYS A 126 18.67 0.86 11.73
C LYS A 126 18.46 -0.58 11.25
N ILE A 127 18.48 -1.55 12.16
CA ILE A 127 18.22 -2.97 11.84
C ILE A 127 16.80 -3.14 11.29
N ILE A 128 15.82 -2.45 11.88
CA ILE A 128 14.43 -2.43 11.41
C ILE A 128 14.35 -1.83 10.00
N ALA A 129 15.01 -0.70 9.77
CA ALA A 129 15.03 -0.04 8.46
C ALA A 129 15.58 -0.96 7.36
N ASP A 130 16.71 -1.62 7.62
CA ASP A 130 17.33 -2.57 6.69
C ASP A 130 16.41 -3.79 6.43
N SER A 131 15.76 -4.32 7.48
CA SER A 131 14.81 -5.43 7.37
C SER A 131 13.59 -5.09 6.52
N PHE A 132 13.01 -3.90 6.72
CA PHE A 132 11.92 -3.40 5.88
C PHE A 132 12.36 -3.21 4.43
N LEU A 133 13.55 -2.68 4.19
CA LEU A 133 14.07 -2.47 2.85
C LEU A 133 14.21 -3.79 2.09
N GLU A 134 14.82 -4.81 2.68
CA GLU A 134 14.97 -6.11 2.02
C GLU A 134 13.61 -6.78 1.77
N THR A 135 12.70 -6.70 2.74
CA THR A 135 11.35 -7.29 2.62
C THR A 135 10.56 -6.63 1.49
N LEU A 136 10.50 -5.30 1.47
CA LEU A 136 9.76 -4.56 0.43
C LEU A 136 10.42 -4.69 -0.94
N HIS A 137 11.76 -4.63 -1.00
CA HIS A 137 12.48 -4.83 -2.25
C HIS A 137 12.16 -6.21 -2.84
N THR A 138 12.10 -7.25 -2.01
CA THR A 138 11.69 -8.59 -2.43
C THR A 138 10.25 -8.60 -2.94
N ILE A 139 9.29 -8.01 -2.20
CA ILE A 139 7.88 -7.96 -2.61
C ILE A 139 7.71 -7.26 -3.97
N TYR A 140 8.39 -6.14 -4.19
CA TYR A 140 8.22 -5.33 -5.40
C TYR A 140 9.08 -5.75 -6.60
N HIS A 141 10.18 -6.50 -6.38
CA HIS A 141 11.10 -6.90 -7.44
C HIS A 141 11.21 -8.42 -7.67
N HIS A 142 10.32 -9.23 -7.11
CA HIS A 142 10.27 -10.66 -7.45
C HIS A 142 9.52 -10.93 -8.77
N ARG A 143 10.26 -10.91 -9.88
CA ARG A 143 10.15 -11.92 -10.95
C ARG A 143 11.54 -12.13 -11.54
N VAL A 144 12.10 -13.31 -11.30
CA VAL A 144 13.15 -13.82 -12.18
C VAL A 144 12.38 -14.35 -13.39
N ASP A 145 12.46 -13.65 -14.52
CA ASP A 145 12.01 -14.23 -15.78
C ASP A 145 12.89 -15.44 -16.07
N TYR A 146 12.29 -16.63 -16.10
CA TYR A 146 12.98 -17.79 -16.61
C TYR A 146 13.25 -17.57 -18.09
N PRO A 147 14.52 -17.65 -18.55
CA PRO A 147 14.83 -17.56 -19.97
C PRO A 147 13.98 -18.57 -20.74
N GLY A 148 13.13 -18.09 -21.65
CA GLY A 148 12.26 -18.92 -22.48
C GLY A 148 10.78 -19.01 -22.06
N PHE A 149 10.36 -18.43 -20.94
CA PHE A 149 8.93 -18.33 -20.58
C PHE A 149 8.48 -16.87 -20.50
N ASN A 150 7.78 -16.40 -21.53
CA ASN A 150 7.16 -15.08 -21.54
C ASN A 150 5.76 -15.19 -20.90
N PHE A 151 5.66 -14.90 -19.59
CA PHE A 151 4.39 -15.00 -18.86
C PHE A 151 3.45 -13.80 -19.10
N GLU A 152 3.91 -12.76 -19.80
CA GLU A 152 3.07 -11.66 -20.25
C GLU A 152 2.29 -12.04 -21.51
N ARG A 153 1.08 -12.58 -21.35
CA ARG A 153 0.12 -12.60 -22.46
C ARG A 153 -0.33 -11.16 -22.75
N LYS A 154 0.22 -10.54 -23.79
CA LYS A 154 -0.42 -9.38 -24.41
C LYS A 154 -1.83 -9.78 -24.87
N PRO A 155 -2.88 -8.96 -24.61
CA PRO A 155 -4.20 -9.24 -25.16
C PRO A 155 -4.10 -9.20 -26.68
N THR A 156 -4.28 -10.35 -27.33
CA THR A 156 -4.38 -10.40 -28.79
C THR A 156 -5.67 -9.71 -29.19
N SER A 157 -5.57 -8.50 -29.74
CA SER A 157 -6.63 -7.91 -30.54
C SER A 157 -6.83 -8.80 -31.78
N GLN A 158 -7.82 -9.68 -31.75
CA GLN A 158 -8.21 -10.47 -32.91
C GLN A 158 -8.81 -9.52 -33.96
N SER A 159 -8.06 -9.27 -35.04
CA SER A 159 -8.66 -8.80 -36.30
C SER A 159 -9.03 -10.05 -37.12
N PRO A 160 -10.24 -10.14 -37.69
CA PRO A 160 -10.66 -11.32 -38.44
C PRO A 160 -9.90 -11.43 -39.77
N PRO A 161 -9.63 -12.65 -40.28
CA PRO A 161 -8.79 -12.84 -41.46
C PRO A 161 -9.55 -12.46 -42.74
N LYS A 162 -8.94 -11.60 -43.56
CA LYS A 162 -9.38 -11.29 -44.93
C LYS A 162 -9.27 -12.55 -45.80
N GLY A 163 -10.41 -13.09 -46.22
CA GLY A 163 -10.49 -14.18 -47.19
C GLY A 163 -9.97 -13.77 -48.57
N LYS A 164 -8.90 -14.41 -49.04
CA LYS A 164 -8.53 -14.43 -50.46
C LYS A 164 -9.40 -15.48 -51.18
N LYS A 165 -10.36 -15.06 -52.00
CA LYS A 165 -10.95 -15.90 -53.05
C LYS A 165 -10.28 -15.56 -54.38
N ASN A 166 -9.42 -16.46 -54.83
CA ASN A 166 -8.81 -16.42 -56.14
C ASN A 166 -9.84 -16.91 -57.17
N LYS A 167 -10.01 -16.14 -58.25
CA LYS A 167 -10.83 -16.47 -59.41
C LYS A 167 -10.13 -17.51 -60.29
N ASP A 168 -10.96 -18.21 -61.06
CA ASP A 168 -10.64 -18.97 -62.27
C ASP A 168 -9.93 -20.32 -62.15
N LYS A 169 -10.72 -21.39 -62.27
CA LYS A 169 -10.57 -22.42 -63.33
C LYS A 169 -11.64 -23.51 -63.19
N LEU A 170 -12.68 -23.46 -64.01
CA LEU A 170 -13.32 -24.67 -64.53
C LEU A 170 -14.01 -24.37 -65.87
N LYS A 171 -13.27 -24.60 -66.96
CA LYS A 171 -13.84 -24.88 -68.28
C LYS A 171 -13.44 -26.29 -68.69
N SER A 172 -14.36 -26.90 -69.43
CA SER A 172 -14.28 -28.12 -70.26
C SER A 172 -14.36 -29.48 -69.55
N GLN A 173 -15.55 -30.09 -69.56
CA GLN A 173 -15.97 -31.16 -70.50
C GLN A 173 -17.35 -31.70 -70.01
N VAL A 174 -18.49 -31.31 -70.60
CA VAL A 174 -19.11 -31.91 -71.80
C VAL A 174 -19.55 -33.37 -71.57
N THR A 175 -20.83 -33.60 -71.20
CA THR A 175 -21.88 -34.25 -72.03
C THR A 175 -23.00 -34.92 -71.22
N LYS A 176 -24.24 -34.64 -71.64
CA LYS A 176 -25.40 -35.54 -71.85
C LYS A 176 -25.84 -36.47 -70.70
N ASN A 177 -27.05 -36.24 -70.19
CA ASN A 177 -28.31 -36.93 -70.61
C ASN A 177 -29.42 -36.64 -69.58
N LYS A 178 -30.50 -35.98 -70.01
CA LYS A 178 -31.83 -36.55 -70.30
C LYS A 178 -32.66 -36.96 -69.06
N LYS A 179 -33.77 -36.23 -68.91
CA LYS A 179 -35.17 -36.69 -68.70
C LYS A 179 -35.38 -37.75 -67.62
N THR A 180 -36.16 -37.41 -66.60
CA THR A 180 -37.65 -37.41 -66.61
C THR A 180 -38.17 -36.57 -65.46
#